data_AF-A0A1G1BXV4-F1
#
_entry.id   AF-A0A1G1BXV4-F1
#
_cell.length_a   1.000
_cell.length_b   1.000
_cell.length_c   1.000
_cell.angle_alpha   90.00
_cell.angle_beta   90.00
_cell.angle_gamma   90.00
#
_symmetry.space_group_name_H-M   'P 1'
#
loop_
_entity.id
_entity.type
_entity.pdbx_description
1 polymer ?
#
loop_
_entity_poly.entity_id
_entity_poly.type
_entity_poly.pdbx_seq_one_letter_code
_entity_poly.pdbx_strand_id
1 'polypeptide(L)'
;MQPLKPANTYHAIISDRKLFRGAADLTAFKVYFVDIIGRKDPSRTEWDKCGLSRDQFMASLTGVPGLEGVGLITAFPHITKAFRFGPESEIVMNVRAWNTQGMTPLDLSRSDGYAEFACLAEAVLAADEFALWANAASVAEYLAKWSPYAGGPVSSRDKLMTYWRP
;
A
#
# COMPACT_ATOMS: atom_id res chain seq x y z
N MET A 1 21.91 -10.05 -15.05
CA MET A 1 21.33 -8.75 -14.66
C MET A 1 20.49 -8.24 -15.82
N GLN A 2 19.18 -7.99 -15.61
CA GLN A 2 18.33 -7.44 -16.68
C GLN A 2 18.75 -6.00 -17.02
N PRO A 3 18.56 -5.53 -18.26
CA PRO A 3 18.89 -4.14 -18.61
C PRO A 3 18.05 -3.16 -17.79
N LEU A 4 18.72 -2.17 -17.18
CA LEU A 4 18.05 -1.10 -16.44
C LEU A 4 17.09 -0.34 -17.38
N LYS A 5 15.84 -0.23 -16.96
CA LYS A 5 14.84 0.64 -17.60
C LYS A 5 14.70 1.91 -16.76
N PRO A 6 14.61 3.10 -17.38
CA PRO A 6 14.30 4.31 -16.64
C PRO A 6 13.01 4.11 -15.84
N ALA A 7 13.02 4.54 -14.58
CA ALA A 7 11.80 4.54 -13.80
C ALA A 7 10.81 5.57 -14.38
N ASN A 8 9.60 5.51 -13.88
CA ASN A 8 8.52 6.35 -14.34
C ASN A 8 8.29 7.35 -13.19
N THR A 9 8.38 8.67 -13.42
CA THR A 9 8.26 9.69 -12.36
C THR A 9 6.96 9.51 -11.60
N TYR A 10 7.01 9.55 -10.27
CA TYR A 10 5.91 9.11 -9.41
C TYR A 10 5.50 10.27 -8.52
N HIS A 11 4.21 10.57 -8.40
CA HIS A 11 3.71 11.49 -7.39
C HIS A 11 2.46 10.87 -6.79
N ALA A 12 2.63 10.20 -5.65
CA ALA A 12 1.52 9.63 -4.93
C ALA A 12 0.94 10.62 -3.94
N ILE A 13 -0.39 10.65 -3.84
CA ILE A 13 -1.15 11.47 -2.90
C ILE A 13 -2.23 10.60 -2.24
N ILE A 14 -2.59 10.94 -1.00
CA ILE A 14 -3.74 10.32 -0.35
C ILE A 14 -5.01 11.02 -0.84
N SER A 15 -5.89 10.29 -1.51
CA SER A 15 -7.17 10.82 -2.00
C SER A 15 -8.34 10.53 -1.06
N ASP A 16 -8.24 9.51 -0.21
CA ASP A 16 -9.22 9.23 0.84
C ASP A 16 -8.63 8.31 1.93
N ARG A 17 -9.28 8.28 3.09
CA ARG A 17 -8.95 7.39 4.22
C ARG A 17 -10.22 6.77 4.77
N LYS A 18 -10.25 5.45 4.92
CA LYS A 18 -11.38 4.74 5.52
C LYS A 18 -10.92 3.68 6.50
N LEU A 19 -11.63 3.52 7.61
CA LEU A 19 -11.41 2.39 8.51
C LEU A 19 -12.22 1.19 8.01
N PHE A 20 -11.54 0.10 7.66
CA PHE A 20 -12.17 -1.19 7.39
C PHE A 20 -12.26 -1.99 8.68
N ARG A 21 -13.45 -2.52 8.97
CA ARG A 21 -13.67 -3.53 10.00
C ARG A 21 -14.26 -4.77 9.33
N GLY A 22 -13.59 -5.90 9.49
CA GLY A 22 -14.08 -7.17 8.96
C GLY A 22 -15.28 -7.68 9.77
N ALA A 23 -15.91 -8.75 9.29
CA ALA A 23 -17.02 -9.39 10.00
C ALA A 23 -16.59 -10.09 11.30
N ALA A 24 -15.30 -10.38 11.46
CA ALA A 24 -14.72 -10.90 12.69
C ALA A 24 -14.18 -9.75 13.55
N ASP A 25 -14.41 -9.81 14.86
CA ASP A 25 -13.99 -8.80 15.85
C ASP A 25 -12.48 -8.53 15.90
N LEU A 26 -11.68 -9.34 15.21
CA LEU A 26 -10.22 -9.29 15.18
C LEU A 26 -9.65 -8.64 13.91
N THR A 27 -10.49 -8.13 12.99
CA THR A 27 -10.02 -7.55 11.72
C THR A 27 -10.27 -6.05 11.66
N ALA A 28 -9.20 -5.25 11.64
CA ALA A 28 -9.28 -3.81 11.51
C ALA A 28 -8.09 -3.24 10.71
N PHE A 29 -8.38 -2.63 9.57
CA PHE A 29 -7.35 -2.03 8.71
C PHE A 29 -7.64 -0.56 8.41
N LYS A 30 -6.62 0.29 8.55
CA LYS A 30 -6.65 1.64 8.02
C LYS A 30 -6.41 1.60 6.52
N VAL A 31 -7.43 1.95 5.73
CA VAL A 31 -7.35 1.96 4.27
C VAL A 31 -6.95 3.35 3.79
N TYR A 32 -5.81 3.42 3.11
CA TYR A 32 -5.32 4.60 2.42
C TYR A 32 -5.60 4.45 0.93
N PHE A 33 -6.52 5.26 0.40
CA PHE A 33 -6.74 5.36 -1.04
C PHE A 33 -5.66 6.27 -1.61
N VAL A 34 -4.84 5.73 -2.51
CA VAL A 34 -3.66 6.43 -3.04
C VAL A 34 -3.76 6.59 -4.54
N ASP A 35 -3.67 7.82 -5.00
CA ASP A 35 -3.58 8.16 -6.42
C ASP A 35 -2.13 8.41 -6.82
N ILE A 36 -1.72 7.98 -8.02
CA ILE A 36 -0.49 8.45 -8.66
C ILE A 36 -0.88 9.42 -9.77
N ILE A 37 -0.70 10.71 -9.51
CA ILE A 37 -1.09 11.78 -10.42
C ILE A 37 -0.01 12.07 -11.47
N GLY A 38 -0.42 12.66 -12.60
CA GLY A 38 0.49 13.06 -13.68
C GLY A 38 0.99 11.92 -14.57
N ARG A 39 0.36 10.74 -14.48
CA ARG A 39 0.63 9.59 -15.35
C ARG A 39 -0.07 9.76 -16.70
N LYS A 40 0.50 9.15 -17.74
CA LYS A 40 -0.08 9.15 -19.11
C LYS A 40 -1.45 8.46 -19.16
N ASP A 41 -1.63 7.40 -18.38
CA ASP A 41 -2.87 6.66 -18.28
C ASP A 41 -3.42 6.74 -16.85
N PRO A 42 -4.20 7.78 -16.53
CA PRO A 42 -4.71 7.99 -15.19
C PRO A 42 -5.81 6.99 -14.80
N SER A 43 -6.41 6.27 -15.75
CA SER A 43 -7.40 5.22 -15.46
C SER A 43 -6.81 4.07 -14.64
N ARG A 44 -5.48 3.90 -14.68
CA ARG A 44 -4.77 2.88 -13.91
C ARG A 44 -4.24 3.38 -12.58
N THR A 45 -4.27 4.68 -12.33
CA THR A 45 -3.53 5.28 -11.21
C THR A 45 -4.30 6.30 -10.39
N GLU A 46 -5.47 6.73 -10.85
CA GLU A 46 -6.34 7.66 -10.11
C GLU A 46 -7.72 7.02 -9.88
N TRP A 47 -8.18 7.00 -8.63
CA TRP A 47 -9.43 6.36 -8.20
C TRP A 47 -10.65 6.91 -8.91
N ASP A 48 -10.71 8.22 -9.13
CA ASP A 48 -11.86 8.87 -9.79
C ASP A 48 -11.94 8.56 -11.29
N LYS A 49 -10.93 7.87 -11.85
CA LYS A 49 -10.81 7.55 -13.28
C LYS A 49 -10.71 6.05 -13.57
N CYS A 50 -10.64 5.19 -12.55
CA CYS A 50 -10.37 3.76 -12.73
C CYS A 50 -11.60 2.88 -12.94
N GLY A 51 -12.80 3.45 -12.83
CA GLY A 51 -14.07 2.74 -13.01
C GLY A 51 -14.50 1.88 -11.82
N LEU A 52 -13.71 1.82 -10.74
CA LEU A 52 -14.06 1.16 -9.48
C LEU A 52 -14.30 2.22 -8.39
N SER A 53 -15.47 2.21 -7.77
CA SER A 53 -15.72 3.10 -6.63
C SER A 53 -15.01 2.62 -5.37
N ARG A 54 -14.64 3.57 -4.50
CA ARG A 54 -14.03 3.26 -3.20
C ARG A 54 -14.93 2.37 -2.34
N ASP A 55 -16.25 2.53 -2.41
CA ASP A 55 -17.20 1.72 -1.64
C ASP A 55 -17.30 0.28 -2.17
N GLN A 56 -17.30 0.10 -3.49
CA GLN A 56 -17.19 -1.24 -4.09
C GLN A 56 -15.89 -1.93 -3.69
N PHE A 57 -14.77 -1.19 -3.68
CA PHE A 57 -13.51 -1.71 -3.18
C PHE A 57 -13.58 -2.12 -1.70
N MET A 58 -14.13 -1.26 -0.83
CA MET A 58 -14.28 -1.58 0.59
C MET A 58 -15.15 -2.83 0.80
N ALA A 59 -16.24 -2.97 0.03
CA ALA A 59 -17.08 -4.17 0.07
C ALA A 59 -16.33 -5.43 -0.37
N SER A 60 -15.41 -5.31 -1.35
CA SER A 60 -14.60 -6.44 -1.81
C SER A 60 -13.65 -7.00 -0.74
N LEU A 61 -13.18 -6.15 0.19
CA LEU A 61 -12.25 -6.55 1.26
C LEU A 61 -12.85 -7.63 2.17
N THR A 62 -14.16 -7.61 2.43
CA THR A 62 -14.84 -8.60 3.26
C THR A 62 -14.76 -10.02 2.70
N GLY A 63 -14.61 -10.16 1.38
CA GLY A 63 -14.51 -11.45 0.70
C GLY A 63 -13.09 -11.99 0.53
N VAL A 64 -12.06 -11.26 0.97
CA VAL A 64 -10.65 -11.62 0.68
C VAL A 64 -10.17 -12.74 1.62
N PRO A 65 -9.81 -13.92 1.09
CA PRO A 65 -9.36 -15.03 1.94
C PRO A 65 -8.04 -14.72 2.67
N GLY A 66 -8.06 -14.89 3.99
CA GLY A 66 -6.92 -14.67 4.87
C GLY A 66 -6.54 -13.20 5.06
N LEU A 67 -7.45 -12.26 4.79
CA LEU A 67 -7.33 -10.88 5.23
C LEU A 67 -7.91 -10.75 6.63
N GLU A 68 -7.05 -10.91 7.63
CA GLU A 68 -7.39 -10.88 9.06
C GLU A 68 -6.34 -10.07 9.83
N GLY A 69 -6.67 -9.61 11.03
CA GLY A 69 -5.74 -8.92 11.93
C GLY A 69 -5.79 -7.39 11.85
N VAL A 70 -4.74 -6.74 12.32
CA VAL A 70 -4.66 -5.27 12.45
C VAL A 70 -3.52 -4.72 11.60
N GLY A 71 -3.74 -3.57 10.96
CA GLY A 71 -2.70 -2.85 10.24
C GLY A 71 -3.22 -1.81 9.27
N LEU A 72 -2.56 -1.67 8.12
CA LEU A 72 -2.96 -0.76 7.05
C LEU A 72 -3.14 -1.46 5.70
N ILE A 73 -3.91 -0.82 4.82
CA ILE A 73 -4.04 -1.18 3.43
C ILE A 73 -3.67 0.04 2.59
N THR A 74 -2.74 -0.11 1.65
CA THR A 74 -2.52 0.86 0.57
C THR A 74 -3.30 0.41 -0.66
N ALA A 75 -4.31 1.19 -1.03
CA ALA A 75 -5.20 0.90 -2.13
C ALA A 75 -4.89 1.85 -3.30
N PHE A 76 -4.03 1.42 -4.22
CA PHE A 76 -3.90 2.07 -5.52
C PHE A 76 -4.90 1.45 -6.50
N PRO A 77 -5.32 2.14 -7.57
CA PRO A 77 -6.23 1.55 -8.54
C PRO A 77 -5.70 0.31 -9.29
N HIS A 78 -4.38 0.11 -9.34
CA HIS A 78 -3.75 -1.03 -10.03
C HIS A 78 -3.19 -2.11 -9.09
N ILE A 79 -2.93 -1.77 -7.82
CA ILE A 79 -2.40 -2.70 -6.82
C ILE A 79 -2.90 -2.31 -5.42
N THR A 80 -3.29 -3.33 -4.67
CA THR A 80 -3.63 -3.20 -3.25
C THR A 80 -2.60 -4.00 -2.46
N LYS A 81 -2.03 -3.41 -1.41
CA LYS A 81 -1.21 -4.14 -0.43
C LYS A 81 -1.80 -4.00 0.96
N ALA A 82 -1.88 -5.12 1.67
CA ALA A 82 -2.19 -5.14 3.09
C ALA A 82 -0.91 -5.38 3.87
N PHE A 83 -0.69 -4.51 4.85
CA PHE A 83 0.40 -4.58 5.80
C PHE A 83 -0.21 -4.90 7.16
N ARG A 84 0.10 -6.08 7.69
CA ARG A 84 -0.48 -6.61 8.92
C ARG A 84 0.60 -6.76 9.98
N PHE A 85 0.34 -6.34 11.21
CA PHE A 85 1.22 -6.69 12.34
C PHE A 85 1.22 -8.21 12.53
N GLY A 86 2.40 -8.82 12.57
CA GLY A 86 2.56 -10.27 12.58
C GLY A 86 1.96 -10.90 13.83
N PRO A 87 1.04 -11.88 13.71
CA PRO A 87 0.49 -12.56 14.90
C PRO A 87 1.57 -13.35 15.67
N GLU A 88 2.64 -13.77 14.99
CA GLU A 88 3.78 -14.43 15.62
C GLU A 88 4.74 -13.42 16.30
N SER A 89 4.70 -12.15 15.88
CA SER A 89 5.54 -11.08 16.40
C SER A 89 4.97 -9.71 15.99
N GLU A 90 4.39 -8.98 16.96
CA GLU A 90 3.76 -7.67 16.69
C GLU A 90 4.75 -6.56 16.31
N ILE A 91 6.05 -6.83 16.46
CA ILE A 91 7.16 -5.99 15.99
C ILE A 91 7.58 -6.33 14.55
N VAL A 92 6.78 -7.10 13.83
CA VAL A 92 6.99 -7.43 12.42
C VAL A 92 5.76 -7.02 11.63
N MET A 93 5.98 -6.49 10.42
CA MET A 93 4.91 -6.15 9.48
C MET A 93 4.96 -7.11 8.30
N ASN A 94 3.93 -7.96 8.18
CA ASN A 94 3.75 -8.88 7.07
C ASN A 94 3.03 -8.17 5.92
N VAL A 95 3.45 -8.42 4.68
CA VAL A 95 2.84 -7.82 3.48
C VAL A 95 2.25 -8.87 2.55
N ARG A 96 1.03 -8.62 2.07
CA ARG A 96 0.40 -9.35 0.97
C ARG A 96 -0.14 -8.37 -0.06
N ALA A 97 -0.17 -8.76 -1.33
CA ALA A 97 -0.61 -7.92 -2.43
C ALA A 97 -1.65 -8.57 -3.31
N TRP A 98 -2.49 -7.74 -3.91
CA TRP A 98 -3.56 -8.13 -4.84
C TRP A 98 -3.69 -7.12 -5.98
N ASN A 99 -4.23 -7.58 -7.11
CA ASN A 99 -4.80 -6.68 -8.09
C ASN A 99 -6.09 -6.06 -7.54
N THR A 100 -6.23 -4.74 -7.61
CA THR A 100 -7.32 -4.00 -6.97
C THR A 100 -8.70 -4.29 -7.55
N GLN A 101 -8.82 -4.52 -8.86
CA GLN A 101 -10.13 -4.68 -9.50
C GLN A 101 -10.79 -6.02 -9.17
N GLY A 102 -10.00 -7.09 -9.02
CA GLY A 102 -10.51 -8.44 -8.77
C GLY A 102 -10.11 -9.03 -7.42
N MET A 103 -9.29 -8.33 -6.62
CA MET A 103 -8.64 -8.87 -5.43
C MET A 103 -7.95 -10.21 -5.68
N THR A 104 -7.36 -10.38 -6.87
CA THR A 104 -6.59 -11.58 -7.21
C THR A 104 -5.17 -11.45 -6.63
N PRO A 105 -4.63 -12.49 -5.97
CA PRO A 105 -3.30 -12.41 -5.36
C PRO A 105 -2.20 -12.07 -6.36
N LEU A 106 -1.25 -11.26 -5.93
CA LEU A 106 -0.04 -10.94 -6.69
C LEU A 106 1.19 -11.48 -5.98
N ASP A 107 2.08 -12.11 -6.75
CA ASP A 107 3.39 -12.51 -6.28
C ASP A 107 4.32 -11.29 -6.21
N LEU A 108 4.87 -11.05 -5.02
CA LEU A 108 5.82 -9.98 -4.78
C LEU A 108 7.25 -10.40 -5.09
N SER A 109 7.51 -11.66 -5.43
CA SER A 109 8.85 -12.15 -5.77
C SER A 109 9.47 -11.35 -6.93
N ARG A 110 10.76 -11.06 -6.82
CA ARG A 110 11.61 -10.38 -7.79
C ARG A 110 12.80 -11.27 -8.10
N SER A 111 13.65 -10.86 -9.05
CA SER A 111 14.84 -11.63 -9.39
C SER A 111 15.76 -11.82 -8.18
N ASP A 112 16.61 -12.85 -8.25
CA ASP A 112 17.69 -13.06 -7.27
C ASP A 112 17.21 -13.32 -5.83
N GLY A 113 15.97 -13.82 -5.68
CA GLY A 113 15.38 -14.16 -4.39
C GLY A 113 14.86 -12.97 -3.58
N TYR A 114 14.84 -11.77 -4.17
CA TYR A 114 14.25 -10.59 -3.54
C TYR A 114 12.72 -10.61 -3.63
N ALA A 115 12.05 -9.84 -2.77
CA ALA A 115 10.64 -9.52 -2.90
C ALA A 115 10.45 -8.00 -2.99
N GLU A 116 9.46 -7.56 -3.75
CA GLU A 116 9.03 -6.17 -3.73
C GLU A 116 8.37 -5.88 -2.38
N PHE A 117 9.06 -5.08 -1.59
CA PHE A 117 8.51 -4.53 -0.37
C PHE A 117 7.48 -3.43 -0.68
N ALA A 118 7.95 -2.28 -1.20
CA ALA A 118 7.14 -1.08 -1.27
C ALA A 118 7.62 -0.09 -2.35
N CYS A 119 6.70 0.72 -2.88
CA CYS A 119 7.02 2.03 -3.46
C CYS A 119 7.17 3.10 -2.37
N LEU A 120 7.46 4.37 -2.74
CA LEU A 120 7.70 5.44 -1.77
C LEU A 120 6.52 5.66 -0.81
N ALA A 121 5.30 5.82 -1.33
CA ALA A 121 4.14 6.07 -0.47
C ALA A 121 3.87 4.90 0.48
N GLU A 122 3.98 3.67 -0.03
CA GLU A 122 3.85 2.46 0.78
C GLU A 122 4.89 2.40 1.90
N ALA A 123 6.15 2.71 1.60
CA ALA A 123 7.23 2.68 2.58
C ALA A 123 7.05 3.74 3.68
N VAL A 124 6.64 4.96 3.30
CA VAL A 124 6.40 6.05 4.27
C VAL A 124 5.17 5.73 5.13
N LEU A 125 4.05 5.30 4.52
CA LEU A 125 2.86 4.90 5.25
C LEU A 125 3.14 3.74 6.20
N ALA A 126 3.88 2.72 5.75
CA ALA A 126 4.27 1.60 6.59
C ALA A 126 5.13 2.07 7.77
N ALA A 127 6.12 2.93 7.55
CA ALA A 127 6.97 3.47 8.62
C ALA A 127 6.17 4.28 9.65
N ASP A 128 5.30 5.19 9.19
CA ASP A 128 4.45 6.01 10.05
C ASP A 128 3.50 5.14 10.88
N GLU A 129 2.82 4.19 10.24
CA GLU A 129 1.88 3.29 10.91
C GLU A 129 2.57 2.35 11.89
N PHE A 130 3.77 1.88 11.54
CA PHE A 130 4.57 1.06 12.44
C PHE A 130 5.03 1.86 13.67
N ALA A 131 5.39 3.13 13.50
CA ALA A 131 5.67 4.02 14.62
C ALA A 131 4.43 4.30 15.48
N LEU A 132 3.27 4.53 14.86
CA LEU A 132 2.00 4.72 15.59
C LEU A 132 1.64 3.48 16.40
N TRP A 133 1.83 2.29 15.85
CA TRP A 133 1.63 1.02 16.55
C TRP A 133 2.57 0.86 17.73
N ALA A 134 3.87 1.05 17.51
CA ALA A 134 4.89 0.92 18.55
C ALA A 134 4.68 1.85 19.75
N ASN A 135 3.99 2.98 19.56
CA ASN A 135 3.70 3.95 20.62
C ASN A 135 2.27 3.85 21.18
N ALA A 136 1.40 3.00 20.63
CA ALA A 136 0.03 2.87 21.10
C ALA A 136 -0.05 1.88 22.27
N ALA A 137 -0.82 2.21 23.31
CA ALA A 137 -1.08 1.30 24.42
C ALA A 137 -2.19 0.26 24.11
N SER A 138 -2.91 0.44 23.00
CA SER A 138 -3.98 -0.47 22.57
C SER A 138 -4.27 -0.36 21.07
N VAL A 139 -4.92 -1.39 20.52
CA VAL A 139 -5.44 -1.36 19.15
C VAL A 139 -6.38 -0.17 18.92
N ALA A 140 -7.23 0.17 19.89
CA ALA A 140 -8.16 1.30 19.77
C ALA A 140 -7.40 2.63 19.65
N GLU A 141 -6.35 2.83 20.45
CA GLU A 141 -5.50 4.02 20.36
C GLU A 141 -4.76 4.09 19.01
N TYR A 142 -4.20 2.95 18.56
CA TYR A 142 -3.58 2.85 17.25
C TYR A 142 -4.54 3.26 16.14
N LEU A 143 -5.75 2.70 16.12
CA LEU A 143 -6.76 2.93 15.08
C LEU A 143 -7.28 4.39 15.05
N ALA A 144 -7.16 5.14 16.15
CA ALA A 144 -7.60 6.52 16.24
C ALA A 144 -6.64 7.52 15.57
N LYS A 145 -5.37 7.14 15.37
CA LYS A 145 -4.33 7.99 14.76
C LYS A 145 -4.10 7.59 13.30
N TRP A 146 -3.73 8.52 12.44
CA TRP A 146 -3.42 8.25 11.03
C TRP A 146 -2.05 8.82 10.68
N SER A 147 -1.38 8.20 9.71
CA SER A 147 -0.16 8.75 9.13
C SER A 147 -0.40 10.20 8.66
N PRO A 148 0.55 11.13 8.93
CA PRO A 148 0.49 12.49 8.42
C PRO A 148 0.81 12.58 6.91
N TYR A 149 1.18 11.48 6.25
CA TYR A 149 1.51 11.47 4.83
C TYR A 149 0.34 11.99 3.98
N ALA A 150 0.61 13.05 3.22
CA ALA A 150 -0.34 13.67 2.28
C ALA A 150 0.06 13.40 0.81
N GLY A 151 1.36 13.25 0.55
CA GLY A 151 1.88 12.92 -0.76
C GLY A 151 3.39 13.08 -0.86
N GLY A 152 4.00 12.54 -1.91
CA GLY A 152 5.45 12.56 -2.10
C GLY A 152 5.88 12.25 -3.54
N PRO A 153 6.62 13.16 -4.21
CA PRO A 153 7.14 12.93 -5.54
C PRO A 153 8.47 12.15 -5.53
N VAL A 154 8.66 11.29 -6.53
CA VAL A 154 9.95 10.75 -6.97
C VAL A 154 10.36 11.52 -8.23
N SER A 155 11.21 12.52 -8.04
CA SER A 155 11.55 13.50 -9.08
C SER A 155 12.59 13.02 -10.09
N SER A 156 13.49 12.10 -9.69
CA SER A 156 14.52 11.54 -10.58
C SER A 156 14.27 10.06 -10.84
N ARG A 157 14.41 9.67 -12.12
CA ARG A 157 14.04 8.36 -12.65
C ARG A 157 15.21 7.51 -13.15
N ASP A 158 16.42 8.06 -13.09
CA ASP A 158 17.60 7.55 -13.76
C ASP A 158 18.80 7.34 -12.83
N LYS A 159 18.68 7.64 -11.53
CA LYS A 159 19.76 7.50 -10.52
C LYS A 159 20.54 6.20 -10.61
N LEU A 160 19.87 5.05 -10.72
CA LEU A 160 20.55 3.76 -10.85
C LEU A 160 21.29 3.62 -12.18
N MET A 161 20.72 4.11 -13.28
CA MET A 161 21.41 4.10 -14.58
C MET A 161 22.65 5.00 -14.54
N THR A 162 22.52 6.20 -13.97
CA THR A 162 23.63 7.15 -13.79
C THR A 162 24.73 6.56 -12.91
N TYR A 163 24.37 5.85 -11.83
CA TYR A 163 25.36 5.24 -10.94
C TYR A 163 26.08 4.03 -11.58
N TRP A 164 25.39 3.21 -12.38
CA TRP A 164 25.98 2.03 -13.02
C TRP A 164 26.68 2.31 -14.36
N ARG A 165 26.49 3.50 -14.94
CA ARG A 165 27.16 3.95 -16.16
C ARG A 165 28.06 5.15 -15.81
N PRO A 166 29.31 4.91 -15.36
CA PRO A 166 30.28 5.99 -15.20
C PRO A 166 30.57 6.71 -16.52
#